data_AF-A0A7R9ACY0-F1
#
_entry.id   AF-A0A7R9ACY0-F1
#
_cell.length_a   1.000
_cell.length_b   1.000
_cell.length_c   1.000
_cell.angle_alpha   90.00
_cell.angle_beta   90.00
_cell.angle_gamma   90.00
#
_symmetry.space_group_name_H-M   'P 1'
#
loop_
_entity.id
_entity.type
_entity.pdbx_description
1 polymer ?
#
loop_
_entity_poly.entity_id
_entity_poly.type
_entity_poly.pdbx_seq_one_letter_code
_entity_poly.pdbx_strand_id
1 'polypeptide(L)'
;MQACTLNTPSSVGVSEVAEVGFQIGRYSTSNTESVIRGDNFIHLIGTQLEGGELVVFVEGDLTDTYTEVEGTEQHLRANVKDGDDLPPIFDKESYSFEVPENFPTDWDFTSANLITISDTDYGVQFHTNEISIDQHSDVFDIQPLLCMKECTPKISLLRPLDYEEQRSYQFSIHAQGDRMSATASVTVSVTNEEDDPFVFQHPFYTVQLELNQESGVLDVLPQQITASSADPGMPNYRLQRLGSRTYFHDFETGELSLIQKLDDSITTDMIFLVEAGEGNREGSASLIVFLPGNEGTTTTENPNGGGWLGEPCQSDEDCNQEEHLACNLALQKCDCADGFQFNPDILSCEKKPGGLGDECSTDADCDVEANLECNLDLDKCDCMAGFEVDPDTFQCIEE
;
A
#
# COMPACT_ATOMS: atom_id res chain seq x y z
N MET A 1 -2.14 -55.89 60.72
CA MET A 1 -2.80 -54.58 60.99
C MET A 1 -1.97 -53.57 60.24
N GLN A 2 -2.55 -52.83 59.28
CA GLN A 2 -1.82 -51.73 58.65
C GLN A 2 -1.41 -50.76 59.75
N ALA A 3 -0.11 -50.58 59.95
CA ALA A 3 0.40 -49.80 61.05
C ALA A 3 0.37 -48.29 60.73
N CYS A 4 0.42 -47.94 59.45
CA CYS A 4 0.38 -46.57 58.93
C CYS A 4 -0.62 -46.42 57.79
N THR A 5 -1.07 -45.19 57.56
CA THR A 5 -1.78 -44.78 56.34
C THR A 5 -1.02 -43.65 55.65
N LEU A 6 -0.80 -43.78 54.34
CA LEU A 6 -0.21 -42.72 53.51
C LEU A 6 -1.33 -41.84 52.93
N ASN A 7 -1.25 -40.51 53.08
CA ASN A 7 -2.17 -39.59 52.42
C ASN A 7 -1.48 -38.95 51.22
N THR A 8 -2.04 -39.13 50.02
CA THR A 8 -1.51 -38.61 48.76
C THR A 8 -2.61 -38.02 47.89
N PRO A 9 -2.30 -37.03 47.03
CA PRO A 9 -3.17 -36.71 45.90
C PRO A 9 -3.23 -37.91 44.94
N SER A 10 -4.39 -38.16 44.33
CA SER A 10 -4.57 -39.27 43.39
C SER A 10 -3.86 -39.05 42.05
N SER A 11 -3.73 -37.78 41.63
CA SER A 11 -2.97 -37.40 40.46
C SER A 11 -2.48 -35.94 40.51
N VAL A 12 -1.42 -35.63 39.75
CA VAL A 12 -0.84 -34.29 39.61
C VAL A 12 -0.49 -34.01 38.14
N GLY A 13 -0.59 -32.76 37.69
CA GLY A 13 -0.08 -32.34 36.38
C GLY A 13 1.32 -31.75 36.51
N VAL A 14 2.26 -32.17 35.67
CA VAL A 14 3.65 -31.70 35.64
C VAL A 14 3.98 -31.27 34.23
N SER A 15 4.54 -30.08 34.03
CA SER A 15 5.04 -29.69 32.70
C SER A 15 6.39 -30.36 32.44
N GLU A 16 6.68 -30.77 31.21
CA GLU A 16 7.98 -31.37 30.87
C GLU A 16 9.16 -30.43 31.11
N VAL A 17 8.94 -29.11 31.02
CA VAL A 17 9.93 -28.05 31.30
C VAL A 17 9.98 -27.65 32.77
N ALA A 18 9.37 -28.41 33.68
CA ALA A 18 9.39 -28.12 35.11
C ALA A 18 10.83 -28.16 35.68
N GLU A 19 11.20 -27.10 36.40
CA GLU A 19 12.54 -26.99 37.00
C GLU A 19 12.78 -28.03 38.12
N VAL A 20 14.06 -28.34 38.35
CA VAL A 20 14.48 -29.21 39.46
C VAL A 20 14.00 -28.61 40.79
N GLY A 21 13.21 -29.38 41.55
CA GLY A 21 12.60 -28.94 42.81
C GLY A 21 11.09 -28.69 42.72
N PHE A 22 10.49 -28.86 41.55
CA PHE A 22 9.03 -28.81 41.39
C PHE A 22 8.32 -29.80 42.33
N GLN A 23 7.39 -29.29 43.13
CA GLN A 23 6.69 -30.09 44.13
C GLN A 23 5.51 -30.84 43.50
N ILE A 24 5.70 -32.14 43.23
CA ILE A 24 4.68 -33.04 42.66
C ILE A 24 3.63 -33.53 43.67
N GLY A 25 3.83 -33.25 44.97
CA GLY A 25 2.89 -33.64 46.02
C GLY A 25 3.46 -33.46 47.42
N ARG A 26 2.62 -33.72 48.44
CA ARG A 26 3.04 -33.82 49.83
C ARG A 26 2.50 -35.11 50.40
N TYR A 27 3.40 -35.90 50.97
CA TYR A 27 3.08 -37.17 51.60
C TYR A 27 3.01 -36.97 53.11
N SER A 28 2.11 -37.69 53.77
CA SER A 28 2.10 -37.81 55.22
C SER A 28 1.74 -39.23 55.60
N THR A 29 2.38 -39.70 56.67
CA THR A 29 2.08 -40.97 57.32
C THR A 29 1.43 -40.67 58.66
N SER A 30 0.41 -41.43 59.02
CA SER A 30 -0.21 -41.36 60.35
C SER A 30 -0.23 -42.73 61.00
N ASN A 31 0.21 -42.78 62.25
CA ASN A 31 0.19 -44.00 63.04
C ASN A 31 -1.25 -44.37 63.35
N THR A 32 -1.59 -45.65 63.16
CA THR A 32 -2.84 -46.19 63.70
C THR A 32 -2.76 -46.25 65.22
N GLU A 33 -3.91 -46.17 65.91
CA GLU A 33 -4.03 -46.08 67.37
C GLU A 33 -3.27 -47.19 68.14
N SER A 34 -2.90 -48.27 67.46
CA SER A 34 -2.14 -49.42 67.96
C SER A 34 -0.61 -49.23 68.08
N VAL A 35 0.00 -48.18 67.52
CA VAL A 35 1.46 -47.96 67.53
C VAL A 35 1.81 -46.64 68.23
N ILE A 36 2.30 -46.73 69.48
CA ILE A 36 2.49 -45.58 70.38
C ILE A 36 3.92 -45.00 70.31
N ARG A 37 4.91 -45.72 69.75
CA ARG A 37 6.27 -45.22 69.50
C ARG A 37 6.85 -45.84 68.24
N GLY A 38 7.33 -45.00 67.33
CA GLY A 38 8.04 -45.40 66.11
C GLY A 38 8.35 -44.18 65.26
N ASP A 39 9.42 -44.27 64.47
CA ASP A 39 9.75 -43.27 63.46
C ASP A 39 9.09 -43.65 62.13
N ASN A 40 8.48 -42.66 61.48
CA ASN A 40 7.80 -42.87 60.21
C ASN A 40 8.75 -42.54 59.07
N PHE A 41 8.95 -43.50 58.18
CA PHE A 41 9.76 -43.32 56.98
C PHE A 41 8.88 -43.38 55.74
N ILE A 42 9.25 -42.59 54.74
CA ILE A 42 8.64 -42.60 53.41
C ILE A 42 9.76 -42.89 52.43
N HIS A 43 9.66 -44.01 51.73
CA HIS A 43 10.63 -44.47 50.75
C HIS A 43 10.06 -44.30 49.35
N LEU A 44 10.85 -43.71 48.45
CA LEU A 44 10.57 -43.78 47.02
C LEU A 44 11.11 -45.11 46.49
N ILE A 45 10.20 -45.99 46.10
CA ILE A 45 10.54 -47.37 45.74
C ILE A 45 10.68 -47.57 44.22
N GLY A 46 10.18 -46.63 43.42
CA GLY A 46 10.40 -46.65 41.98
C GLY A 46 9.63 -45.57 41.22
N THR A 47 9.90 -45.53 39.91
CA THR A 47 9.18 -44.70 38.94
C THR A 47 8.98 -45.48 37.64
N GLN A 48 7.83 -45.36 37.00
CA GLN A 48 7.52 -46.02 35.73
C GLN A 48 6.76 -45.06 34.81
N LEU A 49 6.98 -45.15 33.50
CA LEU A 49 6.17 -44.45 32.50
C LEU A 49 5.11 -45.42 31.94
N GLU A 50 3.83 -45.08 32.10
CA GLU A 50 2.68 -45.84 31.59
C GLU A 50 1.87 -44.96 30.63
N GLY A 51 1.96 -45.22 29.31
CA GLY A 51 1.11 -44.53 28.33
C GLY A 51 1.26 -42.99 28.27
N GLY A 52 2.45 -42.46 28.61
CA GLY A 52 2.71 -41.01 28.68
C GLY A 52 2.54 -40.41 30.08
N GLU A 53 2.08 -41.19 31.05
CA GLU A 53 1.93 -40.79 32.45
C GLU A 53 3.12 -41.30 33.29
N LEU A 54 3.77 -40.42 34.06
CA LEU A 54 4.80 -40.80 35.01
C LEU A 54 4.14 -41.29 36.30
N VAL A 55 4.30 -42.56 36.63
CA VAL A 55 3.82 -43.17 37.87
C VAL A 55 4.98 -43.23 38.87
N VAL A 56 4.78 -42.64 40.05
CA VAL A 56 5.74 -42.64 41.16
C VAL A 56 5.25 -43.58 42.25
N PHE A 57 6.10 -44.53 42.64
CA PHE A 57 5.80 -45.54 43.64
C PHE A 57 6.42 -45.14 44.98
N VAL A 58 5.58 -45.04 46.01
CA VAL A 58 5.99 -44.60 47.34
C VAL A 58 5.49 -45.60 48.38
N GLU A 59 6.40 -46.01 49.27
CA GLU A 59 6.12 -46.91 50.38
C GLU A 59 6.27 -46.15 51.70
N GLY A 60 5.28 -46.31 52.58
CA GLY A 60 5.31 -45.76 53.93
C GLY A 60 5.58 -46.87 54.94
N ASP A 61 6.70 -46.76 55.66
CA ASP A 61 7.15 -47.73 56.65
C ASP A 61 7.15 -47.17 58.07
N LEU A 62 6.92 -48.07 59.02
CA LEU A 62 7.05 -47.81 60.44
C LEU A 62 8.12 -48.69 61.04
N THR A 63 9.06 -48.06 61.73
CA THR A 63 10.03 -48.79 62.56
C THR A 63 9.70 -48.55 64.04
N ASP A 64 9.37 -49.62 64.77
CA ASP A 64 9.44 -49.63 66.23
C ASP A 64 10.64 -50.50 66.65
N THR A 65 11.25 -50.14 67.77
CA THR A 65 12.46 -50.69 68.39
C THR A 65 12.52 -52.22 68.57
N TYR A 66 11.46 -52.96 68.25
CA TYR A 66 11.40 -54.42 68.40
C TYR A 66 10.79 -55.21 67.22
N THR A 67 10.25 -54.58 66.18
CA THR A 67 9.72 -55.29 64.99
C THR A 67 9.55 -54.35 63.79
N GLU A 68 10.01 -54.80 62.62
CA GLU A 68 9.69 -54.21 61.32
C GLU A 68 8.22 -54.55 61.01
N VAL A 69 7.34 -53.55 60.91
CA VAL A 69 5.91 -53.77 60.64
C VAL A 69 5.65 -53.51 59.16
N GLU A 70 4.90 -54.42 58.52
CA GLU A 70 4.57 -54.34 57.09
C GLU A 70 4.10 -52.94 56.66
N GLY A 71 4.81 -52.38 55.68
CA GLY A 71 4.57 -51.08 55.08
C GLY A 71 3.26 -51.01 54.29
N THR A 72 2.83 -49.77 54.01
CA THR A 72 1.73 -49.53 53.06
C THR A 72 2.25 -48.90 51.79
N GLU A 73 2.07 -49.58 50.67
CA GLU A 73 2.40 -49.09 49.34
C GLU A 73 1.24 -48.28 48.75
N GLN A 74 1.54 -47.11 48.17
CA GLN A 74 0.60 -46.33 47.36
C GLN A 74 1.27 -45.75 46.12
N HIS A 75 0.46 -45.52 45.09
CA HIS A 75 0.91 -45.07 43.78
C HIS A 75 0.40 -43.65 43.51
N LEU A 76 1.30 -42.73 43.17
CA LEU A 76 0.96 -41.41 42.64
C LEU A 76 1.07 -41.43 41.12
N ARG A 77 0.04 -40.98 40.44
CA ARG A 77 0.05 -40.81 38.99
C ARG A 77 0.29 -39.34 38.62
N ALA A 78 1.41 -39.04 37.98
CA ALA A 78 1.73 -37.71 37.48
C ALA A 78 1.53 -37.67 35.95
N ASN A 79 0.58 -36.85 35.51
CA ASN A 79 0.38 -36.57 34.09
C ASN A 79 1.41 -35.54 33.66
N VAL A 80 2.37 -35.96 32.83
CA VAL A 80 3.29 -35.02 32.19
C VAL A 80 2.54 -34.37 31.03
N LYS A 81 2.46 -33.05 31.05
CA LYS A 81 1.97 -32.24 29.94
C LYS A 81 3.18 -31.72 29.18
N ASP A 82 3.13 -31.80 27.85
CA ASP A 82 4.04 -31.06 26.98
C ASP A 82 4.01 -29.59 27.38
N GLY A 83 5.19 -28.99 27.47
CA GLY A 83 5.33 -27.54 27.52
C GLY A 83 5.31 -26.98 26.10
N ASP A 84 4.98 -25.69 25.95
CA ASP A 84 5.27 -24.96 24.71
C ASP A 84 6.77 -24.62 24.74
N ASP A 85 7.59 -25.49 24.16
CA ASP A 85 9.05 -25.43 24.23
C ASP A 85 9.78 -25.67 22.90
N LEU A 86 9.05 -26.01 21.84
CA LEU A 86 9.57 -26.05 20.48
C LEU A 86 9.23 -24.76 19.72
N PRO A 87 10.12 -24.28 18.83
CA PRO A 87 9.82 -23.11 18.02
C PRO A 87 8.76 -23.45 16.96
N PRO A 88 7.95 -22.48 16.53
CA PRO A 88 7.14 -22.63 15.32
C PRO A 88 8.05 -22.92 14.10
N ILE A 89 7.53 -23.60 13.10
CA ILE A 89 8.29 -24.01 11.91
C ILE A 89 7.49 -23.64 10.66
N PHE A 90 8.12 -22.87 9.78
CA PHE A 90 7.64 -22.63 8.42
C PHE A 90 7.92 -23.86 7.54
N ASP A 91 6.99 -24.21 6.65
CA ASP A 91 7.18 -25.33 5.71
C ASP A 91 8.32 -25.08 4.70
N LYS A 92 8.65 -23.80 4.46
CA LYS A 92 9.75 -23.36 3.61
C LYS A 92 10.55 -22.24 4.28
N GLU A 93 11.83 -22.18 3.96
CA GLU A 93 12.71 -21.05 4.34
C GLU A 93 12.37 -19.77 3.55
N SER A 94 11.81 -19.91 2.34
CA SER A 94 11.39 -18.77 1.52
C SER A 94 10.16 -19.03 0.66
N TYR A 95 9.41 -17.96 0.40
CA TYR A 95 8.22 -17.94 -0.46
C TYR A 95 8.40 -16.89 -1.56
N SER A 96 7.93 -17.22 -2.76
CA SER A 96 7.93 -16.31 -3.90
C SER A 96 6.54 -16.22 -4.48
N PHE A 97 6.14 -15.00 -4.84
CA PHE A 97 4.85 -14.68 -5.44
C PHE A 97 5.06 -13.79 -6.67
N GLU A 98 4.25 -14.02 -7.70
CA GLU A 98 4.13 -13.13 -8.86
C GLU A 98 2.75 -12.48 -8.76
N VAL A 99 2.71 -11.15 -8.63
CA VAL A 99 1.48 -10.38 -8.39
C VAL A 99 1.40 -9.28 -9.45
N PRO A 100 0.32 -9.21 -10.25
CA PRO A 100 0.17 -8.14 -11.23
C PRO A 100 -0.03 -6.80 -10.53
N GLU A 101 0.43 -5.71 -11.15
CA GLU A 101 0.32 -4.40 -10.52
C GLU A 101 -1.13 -3.95 -10.33
N ASN A 102 -2.02 -4.37 -11.24
CA ASN A 102 -3.46 -4.17 -11.15
C ASN A 102 -4.17 -5.12 -10.15
N PHE A 103 -3.42 -5.84 -9.30
CA PHE A 103 -4.02 -6.72 -8.29
C PHE A 103 -4.81 -5.89 -7.26
N PRO A 104 -6.07 -6.27 -6.95
CA PRO A 104 -6.90 -5.47 -6.06
C PRO A 104 -6.33 -5.33 -4.65
N THR A 105 -6.53 -4.15 -4.05
CA THR A 105 -6.30 -3.95 -2.61
C THR A 105 -7.24 -4.81 -1.78
N ASP A 106 -6.82 -5.14 -0.56
CA ASP A 106 -7.47 -6.01 0.42
C ASP A 106 -7.61 -7.49 0.02
N TRP A 107 -7.10 -7.87 -1.16
CA TRP A 107 -7.16 -9.24 -1.64
C TRP A 107 -5.91 -10.04 -1.26
N ASP A 108 -6.10 -11.34 -1.08
CA ASP A 108 -5.06 -12.30 -0.72
C ASP A 108 -4.42 -12.92 -1.96
N PHE A 109 -3.11 -12.73 -2.15
CA PHE A 109 -2.34 -13.32 -3.25
C PHE A 109 -1.64 -14.64 -2.89
N THR A 110 -1.71 -15.08 -1.62
CA THR A 110 -0.96 -16.26 -1.15
C THR A 110 -1.57 -17.60 -1.58
N SER A 111 -2.79 -17.60 -2.12
CA SER A 111 -3.51 -18.80 -2.56
C SER A 111 -2.75 -19.67 -3.58
N ALA A 112 -1.86 -19.07 -4.38
CA ALA A 112 -1.02 -19.79 -5.35
C ALA A 112 0.15 -20.56 -4.70
N ASN A 113 0.63 -20.12 -3.54
CA ASN A 113 1.77 -20.70 -2.83
C ASN A 113 1.59 -20.51 -1.33
N LEU A 114 0.78 -21.39 -0.73
CA LEU A 114 0.40 -21.30 0.68
C LEU A 114 1.62 -21.28 1.61
N ILE A 115 1.55 -20.40 2.59
CA ILE A 115 2.48 -20.34 3.72
C ILE A 115 1.90 -21.24 4.81
N THR A 116 2.66 -22.23 5.28
CA THR A 116 2.24 -23.11 6.36
C THR A 116 3.18 -22.98 7.53
N ILE A 117 2.63 -22.64 8.68
CA ILE A 117 3.35 -22.58 9.94
C ILE A 117 2.81 -23.68 10.83
N SER A 118 3.69 -24.51 11.36
CA SER A 118 3.34 -25.64 12.21
C SER A 118 4.05 -25.51 13.55
N ASP A 119 3.36 -25.93 14.60
CA ASP A 119 3.94 -26.11 15.92
C ASP A 119 3.83 -27.59 16.27
N THR A 120 4.94 -28.18 16.71
CA THR A 120 5.03 -29.62 16.97
C THR A 120 4.70 -30.00 18.40
N ASP A 121 4.42 -29.03 19.27
CA ASP A 121 4.08 -29.28 20.67
C ASP A 121 2.74 -30.02 20.80
N TYR A 122 2.75 -31.09 21.59
CA TYR A 122 1.67 -32.06 21.68
C TYR A 122 0.51 -31.56 22.54
N GLY A 123 -0.66 -31.40 21.91
CA GLY A 123 -1.89 -31.04 22.63
C GLY A 123 -2.00 -29.54 22.97
N VAL A 124 -1.07 -28.74 22.48
CA VAL A 124 -1.13 -27.27 22.49
C VAL A 124 -1.86 -26.82 21.22
N GLN A 125 -2.87 -25.95 21.37
CA GLN A 125 -3.42 -25.23 20.21
C GLN A 125 -2.33 -24.28 19.73
N PHE A 126 -2.08 -24.20 18.43
CA PHE A 126 -1.13 -23.28 17.82
C PHE A 126 -1.34 -21.85 18.37
N HIS A 127 -0.53 -21.45 19.34
CA HIS A 127 -0.56 -20.14 20.00
C HIS A 127 0.62 -19.32 19.46
N THR A 128 0.64 -19.03 18.15
CA THR A 128 1.43 -17.87 17.74
C THR A 128 0.68 -16.65 18.24
N ASN A 129 1.23 -15.98 19.25
CA ASN A 129 0.65 -14.75 19.79
C ASN A 129 0.71 -13.62 18.77
N GLU A 130 1.61 -13.72 17.78
CA GLU A 130 1.80 -12.71 16.75
C GLU A 130 2.37 -13.34 15.47
N ILE A 131 1.77 -12.99 14.32
CA ILE A 131 2.38 -13.14 13.00
C ILE A 131 2.54 -11.72 12.46
N SER A 132 3.75 -11.38 12.03
CA SER A 132 4.06 -10.03 11.56
C SER A 132 4.99 -10.04 10.35
N ILE A 133 5.04 -8.89 9.69
CA ILE A 133 5.99 -8.57 8.63
C ILE A 133 6.98 -7.53 9.16
N ASP A 134 8.27 -7.64 8.83
CA ASP A 134 9.30 -6.69 9.27
C ASP A 134 9.36 -5.39 8.48
N GLN A 135 9.01 -5.43 7.18
CA GLN A 135 9.17 -4.34 6.22
C GLN A 135 8.01 -4.28 5.24
N HIS A 136 7.74 -3.10 4.68
CA HIS A 136 6.63 -2.88 3.74
C HIS A 136 5.24 -3.11 4.35
N SER A 137 5.07 -2.84 5.65
CA SER A 137 3.78 -2.90 6.35
C SER A 137 2.79 -1.80 5.93
N ASP A 138 3.25 -0.81 5.15
CA ASP A 138 2.43 0.15 4.41
C ASP A 138 1.84 -0.44 3.12
N VAL A 139 2.41 -1.54 2.62
CA VAL A 139 2.03 -2.19 1.35
C VAL A 139 1.34 -3.53 1.56
N PHE A 140 1.76 -4.28 2.57
CA PHE A 140 1.28 -5.64 2.84
C PHE A 140 0.75 -5.76 4.25
N ASP A 141 -0.40 -6.43 4.38
CA ASP A 141 -0.95 -6.88 5.66
C ASP A 141 -0.85 -8.41 5.75
N ILE A 142 -0.61 -8.93 6.95
CA ILE A 142 -0.58 -10.37 7.22
C ILE A 142 -1.62 -10.72 8.26
N GLN A 143 -2.49 -11.68 7.92
CA GLN A 143 -3.56 -12.11 8.82
C GLN A 143 -3.53 -13.62 9.03
N PRO A 144 -3.56 -14.09 10.29
CA PRO A 144 -3.66 -15.52 10.57
C PRO A 144 -4.98 -16.09 10.04
N LEU A 145 -4.92 -17.19 9.29
CA LEU A 145 -6.09 -17.96 8.85
C LEU A 145 -5.98 -19.41 9.34
N LEU A 146 -7.10 -19.97 9.84
CA LEU A 146 -7.25 -21.39 10.17
C LEU A 146 -6.19 -21.94 11.15
N CYS A 147 -5.79 -21.18 12.17
CA CYS A 147 -4.72 -21.55 13.09
C CYS A 147 -5.22 -22.53 14.15
N MET A 148 -4.90 -23.82 13.98
CA MET A 148 -5.25 -24.90 14.90
C MET A 148 -4.03 -25.70 15.33
N LYS A 149 -3.57 -26.64 14.50
CA LYS A 149 -2.28 -27.33 14.65
C LYS A 149 -1.25 -26.77 13.66
N GLU A 150 -1.77 -26.34 12.53
CA GLU A 150 -1.07 -25.60 11.51
C GLU A 150 -1.84 -24.28 11.33
N CYS A 151 -1.15 -23.25 10.90
CA CYS A 151 -1.68 -21.93 10.62
C CYS A 151 -1.24 -21.52 9.23
N THR A 152 -2.18 -21.01 8.45
CA THR A 152 -1.96 -20.62 7.06
C THR A 152 -2.25 -19.13 6.96
N PRO A 153 -1.29 -18.25 7.29
CA PRO A 153 -1.53 -16.82 7.17
C PRO A 153 -1.75 -16.45 5.71
N LYS A 154 -2.62 -15.48 5.48
CA LYS A 154 -2.76 -14.81 4.19
C LYS A 154 -2.02 -13.47 4.22
N ILE A 155 -1.45 -13.10 3.09
CA ILE A 155 -0.85 -11.78 2.88
C ILE A 155 -1.72 -11.05 1.86
N SER A 156 -2.19 -9.87 2.24
CA SER A 156 -3.04 -9.02 1.41
C SER A 156 -2.38 -7.68 1.11
N LEU A 157 -2.83 -7.07 0.03
CA LEU A 157 -2.33 -5.78 -0.45
C LEU A 157 -3.06 -4.62 0.25
N LEU A 158 -2.36 -3.66 0.83
CA LEU A 158 -2.95 -2.47 1.48
C LEU A 158 -3.02 -1.25 0.57
N ARG A 159 -2.09 -1.13 -0.37
CA ARG A 159 -2.05 -0.09 -1.39
C ARG A 159 -1.87 -0.71 -2.78
N PRO A 160 -2.33 -0.06 -3.86
CA PRO A 160 -2.05 -0.53 -5.22
C PRO A 160 -0.56 -0.69 -5.46
N LEU A 161 -0.20 -1.70 -6.27
CA LEU A 161 1.16 -1.86 -6.77
C LEU A 161 1.33 -1.01 -8.03
N ASP A 162 2.57 -0.67 -8.31
CA ASP A 162 3.01 0.05 -9.51
C ASP A 162 4.37 -0.56 -9.90
N TYR A 163 4.43 -1.19 -11.07
CA TYR A 163 5.61 -1.86 -11.58
C TYR A 163 6.72 -0.85 -11.94
N GLU A 164 6.34 0.32 -12.45
CA GLU A 164 7.22 1.45 -12.77
C GLU A 164 7.86 2.04 -11.51
N GLU A 165 7.09 2.12 -10.41
CA GLU A 165 7.58 2.56 -9.10
C GLU A 165 8.51 1.51 -8.47
N GLN A 166 8.03 0.27 -8.31
CA GLN A 166 8.79 -0.78 -7.62
C GLN A 166 8.45 -2.20 -8.09
N ARG A 167 9.39 -2.80 -8.82
CA ARG A 167 9.25 -4.13 -9.45
C ARG A 167 9.31 -5.33 -8.50
N SER A 168 9.85 -5.17 -7.29
CA SER A 168 10.00 -6.28 -6.35
C SER A 168 10.04 -5.82 -4.90
N TYR A 169 9.47 -6.63 -4.02
CA TYR A 169 9.48 -6.45 -2.58
C TYR A 169 10.12 -7.66 -1.92
N GLN A 170 10.99 -7.44 -0.95
CA GLN A 170 11.64 -8.48 -0.17
C GLN A 170 11.49 -8.15 1.31
N PHE A 171 10.86 -9.04 2.06
CA PHE A 171 10.64 -8.88 3.49
C PHE A 171 10.65 -10.24 4.18
N SER A 172 10.61 -10.22 5.50
CA SER A 172 10.53 -11.42 6.33
C SER A 172 9.18 -11.49 7.02
N ILE A 173 8.64 -12.70 7.11
CA ILE A 173 7.49 -13.01 7.97
C ILE A 173 8.01 -13.63 9.26
N HIS A 174 7.48 -13.16 10.38
CA HIS A 174 7.84 -13.63 11.71
C HIS A 174 6.66 -14.34 12.35
N ALA A 175 6.93 -15.49 12.97
CA ALA A 175 5.98 -16.21 13.79
C ALA A 175 6.52 -16.27 15.21
N GLN A 176 5.79 -15.66 16.14
CA GLN A 176 6.17 -15.60 17.56
C GLN A 176 5.34 -16.59 18.37
N GLY A 177 5.97 -17.65 18.86
CA GLY A 177 5.43 -18.52 19.92
C GLY A 177 5.65 -17.91 21.31
N ASP A 178 5.40 -18.66 22.38
CA ASP A 178 5.50 -18.14 23.75
C ASP A 178 6.93 -17.78 24.17
N ARG A 179 7.92 -18.58 23.72
CA ARG A 179 9.34 -18.41 24.10
C ARG A 179 10.31 -18.35 22.94
N MET A 180 9.89 -18.82 21.77
CA MET A 180 10.73 -18.90 20.58
C MET A 180 10.02 -18.29 19.38
N SER A 181 10.83 -17.84 18.41
CA SER A 181 10.36 -17.22 17.18
C SER A 181 10.96 -17.91 15.97
N ALA A 182 10.20 -17.98 14.89
CA ALA A 182 10.69 -18.40 13.59
C ALA A 182 10.55 -17.28 12.56
N THR A 183 11.30 -17.39 11.48
CA THR A 183 11.30 -16.40 10.40
C THR A 183 11.48 -17.09 9.06
N ALA A 184 10.76 -16.61 8.04
CA ALA A 184 10.95 -17.02 6.66
C ALA A 184 10.97 -15.78 5.74
N SER A 185 11.67 -15.86 4.62
CA SER A 185 11.75 -14.76 3.65
C SER A 185 10.62 -14.82 2.63
N VAL A 186 10.10 -13.66 2.24
CA VAL A 186 9.08 -13.52 1.20
C VAL A 186 9.59 -12.58 0.12
N THR A 187 9.49 -13.02 -1.12
CA THR A 187 9.75 -12.21 -2.31
C THR A 187 8.46 -12.06 -3.11
N VAL A 188 8.04 -10.82 -3.31
CA VAL A 188 6.94 -10.50 -4.23
C VAL A 188 7.54 -9.86 -5.47
N SER A 189 7.34 -10.49 -6.61
CA SER A 189 7.70 -9.96 -7.93
C SER A 189 6.45 -9.33 -8.54
N VAL A 190 6.51 -8.03 -8.84
CA VAL A 190 5.40 -7.35 -9.51
C VAL A 190 5.46 -7.69 -10.99
N THR A 191 4.33 -8.09 -11.58
CA THR A 191 4.24 -8.28 -13.03
C THR A 191 3.59 -7.06 -13.66
N ASN A 192 4.29 -6.51 -14.66
CA ASN A 192 3.88 -5.38 -15.46
C ASN A 192 2.59 -5.69 -16.23
N GLU A 193 1.65 -4.77 -16.17
CA GLU A 193 0.46 -4.66 -17.00
C GLU A 193 0.63 -3.44 -17.89
N GLU A 194 0.03 -3.43 -19.08
CA GLU A 194 0.20 -2.28 -19.99
C GLU A 194 -0.79 -1.15 -19.62
N ASP A 195 -0.48 -0.36 -18.60
CA ASP A 195 -1.35 0.68 -18.04
C ASP A 195 -0.71 2.09 -17.88
N ASP A 196 0.60 2.27 -18.10
CA ASP A 196 1.25 3.58 -18.00
C ASP A 196 0.89 4.48 -19.21
N PRO A 197 0.40 5.73 -19.01
CA PRO A 197 -0.02 6.60 -20.11
C PRO A 197 1.17 7.12 -20.94
N PHE A 198 0.89 7.57 -22.16
CA PHE A 198 1.91 8.25 -22.97
C PHE A 198 2.12 9.68 -22.46
N VAL A 199 3.36 10.05 -22.17
CA VAL A 199 3.73 11.40 -21.72
C VAL A 199 4.52 12.11 -22.81
N PHE A 200 4.05 13.27 -23.25
CA PHE A 200 4.76 14.13 -24.19
C PHE A 200 5.96 14.81 -23.52
N GLN A 201 7.05 14.97 -24.28
CA GLN A 201 8.25 15.65 -23.79
C GLN A 201 8.00 17.13 -23.39
N HIS A 202 7.03 17.78 -24.05
CA HIS A 202 6.64 19.15 -23.79
C HIS A 202 5.11 19.27 -23.72
N PRO A 203 4.55 20.13 -22.83
CA PRO A 203 3.10 20.33 -22.73
C PRO A 203 2.52 21.01 -23.98
N PHE A 204 3.35 21.76 -24.72
CA PHE A 204 3.00 22.32 -26.01
C PHE A 204 4.20 22.39 -26.96
N TYR A 205 3.89 22.55 -28.24
CA TYR A 205 4.83 22.66 -29.35
C TYR A 205 4.42 23.83 -30.24
N THR A 206 5.37 24.48 -30.90
CA THR A 206 5.11 25.67 -31.74
C THR A 206 5.64 25.53 -33.15
N VAL A 207 4.93 26.10 -34.12
CA VAL A 207 5.23 26.06 -35.54
C VAL A 207 5.04 27.44 -36.11
N GLN A 208 6.01 27.92 -36.88
CA GLN A 208 5.88 29.21 -37.57
C GLN A 208 5.73 28.97 -39.07
N LEU A 209 4.68 29.54 -39.66
CA LEU A 209 4.43 29.45 -41.10
C LEU A 209 5.03 30.64 -41.84
N GLU A 210 5.48 30.40 -43.08
CA GLU A 210 6.00 31.46 -43.95
C GLU A 210 4.90 32.05 -44.85
N LEU A 211 5.00 33.35 -45.13
CA LEU A 211 4.04 34.03 -46.00
C LEU A 211 4.14 33.46 -47.42
N ASN A 212 3.00 33.13 -48.04
CA ASN A 212 2.90 32.47 -49.34
C ASN A 212 3.37 31.00 -49.38
N GLN A 213 3.42 30.31 -48.24
CA GLN A 213 3.66 28.88 -48.20
C GLN A 213 2.65 28.13 -49.09
N GLU A 214 3.17 27.44 -50.10
CA GLU A 214 2.38 26.67 -51.07
C GLU A 214 1.69 25.48 -50.38
N SER A 215 0.55 25.04 -50.92
CA SER A 215 -0.14 23.85 -50.43
C SER A 215 0.77 22.62 -50.53
N GLY A 216 0.84 21.82 -49.47
CA GLY A 216 1.72 20.66 -49.36
C GLY A 216 1.84 20.20 -47.91
N VAL A 217 2.53 19.07 -47.69
CA VAL A 217 2.90 18.65 -46.33
C VAL A 217 3.74 19.77 -45.73
N LEU A 218 3.28 20.32 -44.60
CA LEU A 218 4.19 21.12 -43.81
C LEU A 218 5.16 20.11 -43.24
N ASP A 219 6.45 20.23 -43.55
CA ASP A 219 7.49 19.72 -42.66
C ASP A 219 7.39 20.58 -41.41
N VAL A 220 6.34 20.36 -40.63
CA VAL A 220 6.33 20.80 -39.26
C VAL A 220 7.56 20.10 -38.70
N LEU A 221 8.54 20.88 -38.30
CA LEU A 221 9.56 20.42 -37.38
C LEU A 221 9.15 20.96 -36.01
N PRO A 222 8.09 20.43 -35.36
CA PRO A 222 7.80 20.75 -33.98
C PRO A 222 8.80 19.91 -33.16
N GLN A 223 10.08 20.23 -33.32
CA GLN A 223 11.28 19.56 -32.80
C GLN A 223 10.99 18.21 -32.14
N GLN A 224 10.68 17.19 -32.96
CA GLN A 224 10.42 15.82 -32.52
C GLN A 224 9.31 15.70 -31.45
N ILE A 225 8.06 16.07 -31.77
CA ILE A 225 6.87 15.66 -30.98
C ILE A 225 6.99 14.16 -30.72
N THR A 226 7.26 13.84 -29.48
CA THR A 226 7.52 12.49 -29.02
C THR A 226 6.81 12.36 -27.69
N ALA A 227 5.98 11.33 -27.63
CA ALA A 227 5.46 10.81 -26.39
C ALA A 227 6.18 9.50 -26.08
N SER A 228 6.41 9.27 -24.81
CA SER A 228 6.96 8.02 -24.31
C SER A 228 6.13 7.56 -23.13
N SER A 229 6.03 6.25 -22.98
CA SER A 229 5.52 5.63 -21.77
C SER A 229 6.63 4.76 -21.19
N ALA A 230 6.59 4.50 -19.90
CA ALA A 230 7.47 3.55 -19.26
C ALA A 230 7.19 2.11 -19.72
N ASP A 231 5.95 1.85 -20.13
CA ASP A 231 5.52 0.60 -20.72
C ASP A 231 5.99 0.42 -22.18
N PRO A 232 6.25 -0.82 -22.61
CA PRO A 232 6.49 -1.13 -24.01
C PRO A 232 5.32 -0.70 -24.89
N GLY A 233 5.63 -0.19 -26.09
CA GLY A 233 4.63 0.28 -27.03
C GLY A 233 5.16 1.40 -27.90
N MET A 234 4.49 1.68 -29.01
CA MET A 234 4.79 2.84 -29.85
C MET A 234 3.51 3.67 -29.95
N PRO A 235 3.54 4.96 -29.58
CA PRO A 235 2.34 5.78 -29.63
C PRO A 235 1.86 5.94 -31.07
N ASN A 236 0.54 5.80 -31.27
CA ASN A 236 -0.12 6.30 -32.47
C ASN A 236 -0.50 7.76 -32.20
N TYR A 237 0.01 8.67 -33.04
CA TYR A 237 -0.28 10.10 -32.91
C TYR A 237 -1.55 10.47 -33.68
N ARG A 238 -2.37 11.32 -33.07
CA ARG A 238 -3.59 11.90 -33.66
C ARG A 238 -3.60 13.41 -33.41
N LEU A 239 -4.07 14.20 -34.39
CA LEU A 239 -4.13 15.66 -34.27
C LEU A 239 -5.58 16.15 -34.34
N GLN A 240 -6.18 16.43 -33.19
CA GLN A 240 -7.51 17.01 -33.15
C GLN A 240 -7.45 18.54 -33.21
N ARG A 241 -8.11 19.15 -34.20
CA ARG A 241 -8.17 20.61 -34.30
C ARG A 241 -9.23 21.19 -33.36
N LEU A 242 -8.87 22.22 -32.61
CA LEU A 242 -9.81 23.05 -31.85
C LEU A 242 -10.31 24.18 -32.78
N GLY A 243 -11.54 24.08 -33.32
CA GLY A 243 -12.21 25.14 -34.11
C GLY A 243 -12.58 24.84 -35.59
N SER A 244 -13.12 25.84 -36.32
CA SER A 244 -13.76 25.70 -37.65
C SER A 244 -12.78 25.74 -38.86
N ARG A 245 -13.01 24.85 -39.86
CA ARG A 245 -12.30 24.48 -41.14
C ARG A 245 -11.49 25.61 -41.83
N THR A 246 -10.36 25.42 -42.55
CA THR A 246 -10.24 24.72 -43.87
C THR A 246 -8.81 24.42 -44.38
N TYR A 247 -7.72 24.74 -43.66
CA TYR A 247 -6.37 24.76 -44.27
C TYR A 247 -5.49 23.54 -44.03
N PHE A 248 -5.85 22.60 -43.13
CA PHE A 248 -5.00 21.46 -42.79
C PHE A 248 -5.71 20.12 -42.86
N HIS A 249 -5.03 19.09 -43.38
CA HIS A 249 -5.49 17.71 -43.37
C HIS A 249 -4.68 16.94 -42.33
N ASP A 250 -5.36 16.49 -41.27
CA ASP A 250 -4.88 15.52 -40.30
C ASP A 250 -4.95 14.12 -40.92
N PHE A 251 -3.94 13.29 -40.69
CA PHE A 251 -4.05 11.87 -40.96
C PHE A 251 -3.26 11.07 -39.93
N GLU A 252 -3.72 9.83 -39.74
CA GLU A 252 -3.27 8.73 -38.87
C GLU A 252 -1.73 8.49 -38.78
N THR A 253 -0.90 9.28 -39.48
CA THR A 253 0.56 9.26 -39.49
C THR A 253 1.21 10.31 -38.58
N GLY A 254 0.47 11.29 -38.04
CA GLY A 254 1.01 12.40 -37.25
C GLY A 254 1.61 13.54 -38.09
N GLU A 255 1.37 13.57 -39.41
CA GLU A 255 1.83 14.63 -40.31
C GLU A 255 0.77 15.73 -40.50
N LEU A 256 1.14 16.99 -40.30
CA LEU A 256 0.28 18.13 -40.57
C LEU A 256 0.53 18.64 -42.00
N SER A 257 -0.51 18.72 -42.83
CA SER A 257 -0.38 19.16 -44.22
C SER A 257 -1.27 20.35 -44.55
N LEU A 258 -0.71 21.36 -45.20
CA LEU A 258 -1.43 22.55 -45.66
C LEU A 258 -2.20 22.24 -46.96
N ILE A 259 -3.52 22.22 -46.90
CA ILE A 259 -4.45 21.91 -48.01
C ILE A 259 -4.51 23.06 -49.03
N GLN A 260 -4.35 24.31 -48.58
CA GLN A 260 -4.45 25.48 -49.44
C GLN A 260 -3.40 26.51 -49.04
N LYS A 261 -2.82 27.19 -50.03
CA LYS A 261 -1.91 28.32 -49.82
C LYS A 261 -2.52 29.33 -48.85
N LEU A 262 -1.75 29.72 -47.83
CA LEU A 262 -2.17 30.76 -46.90
C LEU A 262 -2.40 32.07 -47.68
N ASP A 263 -3.56 32.68 -47.49
CA ASP A 263 -3.90 34.01 -47.99
C ASP A 263 -4.10 34.99 -46.82
N ASP A 264 -4.15 36.29 -47.13
CA ASP A 264 -4.28 37.37 -46.14
C ASP A 264 -5.62 37.36 -45.39
N SER A 265 -6.49 36.37 -45.63
CA SER A 265 -7.79 36.23 -44.96
C SER A 265 -7.69 35.52 -43.61
N ILE A 266 -6.59 34.82 -43.35
CA ILE A 266 -6.31 34.15 -42.07
C ILE A 266 -5.55 35.12 -41.18
N THR A 267 -6.13 35.47 -40.03
CA THR A 267 -5.60 36.51 -39.12
C THR A 267 -5.43 36.05 -37.68
N THR A 268 -5.65 34.76 -37.41
CA THR A 268 -5.64 34.18 -36.06
C THR A 268 -4.77 32.94 -36.02
N ASP A 269 -3.87 32.89 -35.04
CA ASP A 269 -3.05 31.70 -34.77
C ASP A 269 -3.93 30.49 -34.48
N MET A 270 -3.41 29.30 -34.76
CA MET A 270 -4.20 28.06 -34.70
C MET A 270 -3.65 27.11 -33.65
N ILE A 271 -4.55 26.41 -32.98
CA ILE A 271 -4.21 25.49 -31.90
C ILE A 271 -4.77 24.12 -32.26
N PHE A 272 -3.93 23.11 -32.13
CA PHE A 272 -4.27 21.71 -32.32
C PHE A 272 -3.99 20.97 -31.02
N LEU A 273 -4.89 20.07 -30.65
CA LEU A 273 -4.63 19.06 -29.64
C LEU A 273 -3.88 17.90 -30.30
N VAL A 274 -2.70 17.59 -29.81
CA VAL A 274 -1.93 16.41 -30.17
C VAL A 274 -2.24 15.33 -29.16
N GLU A 275 -2.63 14.16 -29.62
CA GLU A 275 -2.88 13.00 -28.78
C GLU A 275 -1.93 11.87 -29.18
N ALA A 276 -1.47 11.11 -28.19
CA ALA A 276 -0.67 9.90 -28.37
C ALA A 276 -1.37 8.76 -27.65
N GLY A 277 -1.61 7.64 -28.33
CA GLY A 277 -2.30 6.52 -27.68
C GLY A 277 -2.10 5.15 -28.31
N GLU A 278 -2.31 4.14 -27.46
CA GLU A 278 -2.33 2.71 -27.81
C GLU A 278 -3.29 2.00 -26.85
N GLY A 279 -4.40 1.47 -27.37
CA GLY A 279 -5.44 0.85 -26.53
C GLY A 279 -6.14 1.85 -25.62
N ASN A 280 -6.07 1.64 -24.30
CA ASN A 280 -6.66 2.53 -23.29
C ASN A 280 -5.65 3.56 -22.73
N ARG A 281 -4.40 3.53 -23.20
CA ARG A 281 -3.34 4.44 -22.75
C ARG A 281 -3.33 5.64 -23.68
N GLU A 282 -3.60 6.83 -23.13
CA GLU A 282 -3.69 8.08 -23.89
C GLU A 282 -2.89 9.19 -23.20
N GLY A 283 -2.35 10.09 -24.01
CA GLY A 283 -1.67 11.30 -23.59
C GLY A 283 -2.01 12.46 -24.51
N SER A 284 -1.89 13.70 -24.04
CA SER A 284 -2.17 14.88 -24.85
C SER A 284 -1.17 16.03 -24.65
N ALA A 285 -1.03 16.86 -25.68
CA ALA A 285 -0.24 18.09 -25.70
C ALA A 285 -0.86 19.10 -26.68
N SER A 286 -0.45 20.38 -26.61
CA SER A 286 -0.92 21.40 -27.55
C SER A 286 0.09 21.68 -28.68
N LEU A 287 -0.39 21.95 -29.89
CA LEU A 287 0.42 22.40 -31.02
C LEU A 287 -0.10 23.74 -31.51
N ILE A 288 0.71 24.78 -31.36
CA ILE A 288 0.40 26.16 -31.71
C ILE A 288 1.07 26.49 -33.04
N VAL A 289 0.27 26.93 -34.00
CA VAL A 289 0.72 27.29 -35.34
C VAL A 289 0.55 28.79 -35.54
N PHE A 290 1.66 29.51 -35.53
CA PHE A 290 1.75 30.95 -35.75
C PHE A 290 1.67 31.29 -37.24
N LEU A 291 0.81 32.25 -37.57
CA LEU A 291 0.65 32.73 -38.94
C LEU A 291 1.77 33.69 -39.36
N PRO A 292 2.04 33.83 -40.67
CA PRO A 292 3.04 34.78 -41.15
C PRO A 292 2.62 36.23 -40.86
N GLY A 293 3.50 37.02 -40.25
CA GLY A 293 3.22 38.42 -39.92
C GLY A 293 2.49 38.62 -38.60
N ASN A 294 1.86 37.57 -38.06
CA ASN A 294 1.99 37.32 -36.63
C ASN A 294 3.42 36.82 -36.45
N GLU A 295 4.38 37.76 -36.42
CA GLU A 295 5.43 37.57 -35.45
C GLU A 295 4.67 37.43 -34.14
N GLY A 296 4.30 36.19 -33.77
CA GLY A 296 4.17 35.84 -32.38
C GLY A 296 5.41 36.45 -31.81
N THR A 297 5.21 37.53 -31.07
CA THR A 297 6.28 38.33 -30.52
C THR A 297 6.96 37.40 -29.52
N THR A 298 7.83 36.54 -30.03
CA THR A 298 9.19 36.40 -29.56
C THR A 298 9.94 37.69 -29.92
N THR A 299 9.35 38.85 -29.61
CA THR A 299 10.12 39.72 -28.77
C THR A 299 10.43 38.87 -27.55
N THR A 300 11.68 38.44 -27.46
CA THR A 300 12.39 38.15 -26.22
C THR A 300 12.41 39.38 -25.28
N GLU A 301 11.39 40.23 -25.38
CA GLU A 301 11.12 41.49 -24.70
C GLU A 301 9.60 41.63 -24.71
N ASN A 302 8.95 40.90 -23.80
CA ASN A 302 7.74 41.40 -23.15
C ASN A 302 7.99 42.90 -22.83
N PRO A 303 7.02 43.83 -23.07
CA PRO A 303 7.17 45.23 -22.65
C PRO A 303 7.52 45.38 -21.15
N ASN A 304 7.27 44.34 -20.37
CA ASN A 304 7.53 44.20 -18.94
C ASN A 304 8.55 43.08 -18.58
N GLY A 305 9.12 42.35 -19.55
CA GLY A 305 10.30 41.49 -19.35
C GLY A 305 10.13 39.99 -19.02
N GLY A 306 8.93 39.43 -18.83
CA GLY A 306 8.73 38.01 -18.46
C GLY A 306 8.34 37.07 -19.62
N GLY A 307 8.72 35.79 -19.52
CA GLY A 307 8.49 34.68 -20.47
C GLY A 307 7.13 33.98 -20.36
N TRP A 308 6.75 33.24 -21.39
CA TRP A 308 5.41 32.64 -21.55
C TRP A 308 5.29 31.26 -20.88
N LEU A 309 4.05 30.74 -20.75
CA LEU A 309 3.77 29.41 -20.20
C LEU A 309 4.72 28.37 -20.83
N GLY A 310 5.34 27.52 -20.01
CA GLY A 310 6.30 26.47 -20.37
C GLY A 310 7.71 26.94 -20.77
N GLU A 311 7.97 28.24 -20.88
CA GLU A 311 9.33 28.76 -21.09
C GLU A 311 10.20 28.54 -19.85
N PRO A 312 11.52 28.32 -20.03
CA PRO A 312 12.40 28.08 -18.90
C PRO A 312 12.51 29.31 -17.99
N CYS A 313 12.47 29.08 -16.69
CA CYS A 313 12.56 30.12 -15.67
C CYS A 313 13.48 29.70 -14.53
N GLN A 314 14.03 30.69 -13.83
CA GLN A 314 14.77 30.51 -12.57
C GLN A 314 14.07 31.19 -11.40
N SER A 315 13.19 32.14 -11.69
CA SER A 315 12.42 32.93 -10.74
C SER A 315 11.13 33.46 -11.39
N ASP A 316 10.17 33.90 -10.58
CA ASP A 316 8.88 34.41 -11.07
C ASP A 316 9.01 35.67 -11.93
N GLU A 317 10.13 36.38 -11.84
CA GLU A 317 10.42 37.54 -12.69
C GLU A 317 10.73 37.14 -14.14
N ASP A 318 11.11 35.88 -14.36
CA ASP A 318 11.33 35.31 -15.69
C ASP A 318 10.02 34.94 -16.39
N CYS A 319 8.86 35.10 -15.74
CA CYS A 319 7.54 34.72 -16.26
C CYS A 319 6.60 35.93 -16.41
N ASN A 320 5.68 35.87 -17.36
CA ASN A 320 4.76 36.97 -17.67
C ASN A 320 3.64 37.06 -16.61
N GLN A 321 3.86 37.92 -15.62
CA GLN A 321 2.93 38.12 -14.50
C GLN A 321 1.59 38.76 -14.90
N GLU A 322 1.52 39.47 -16.04
CA GLU A 322 0.25 40.01 -16.55
C GLU A 322 -0.70 38.90 -17.02
N GLU A 323 -0.17 37.74 -17.39
CA GLU A 323 -0.91 36.53 -17.78
C GLU A 323 -1.04 35.52 -16.61
N HIS A 324 -0.81 35.98 -15.38
CA HIS A 324 -0.90 35.16 -14.18
C HIS A 324 0.02 33.93 -14.19
N LEU A 325 1.24 34.08 -14.73
CA LEU A 325 2.28 33.05 -14.73
C LEU A 325 3.31 33.28 -13.62
N ALA A 326 3.83 32.18 -13.07
CA ALA A 326 4.93 32.15 -12.11
C ALA A 326 5.92 31.02 -12.44
N CYS A 327 7.11 31.05 -11.85
CA CYS A 327 8.11 30.03 -12.11
C CYS A 327 7.86 28.79 -11.25
N ASN A 328 7.51 27.68 -11.88
CA ASN A 328 7.47 26.40 -11.21
C ASN A 328 8.92 25.90 -10.99
N LEU A 329 9.46 26.12 -9.80
CA LEU A 329 10.85 25.79 -9.46
C LEU A 329 11.18 24.29 -9.56
N ALA A 330 10.18 23.40 -9.48
CA ALA A 330 10.38 21.97 -9.67
C ALA A 330 10.55 21.62 -11.15
N LEU A 331 9.79 22.28 -12.03
CA LEU A 331 9.83 22.07 -13.48
C LEU A 331 10.84 22.97 -14.20
N GLN A 332 11.34 24.01 -13.52
CA GLN A 332 12.14 25.12 -14.09
C GLN A 332 11.47 25.75 -15.31
N LYS A 333 10.15 25.86 -15.29
CA LYS A 333 9.32 26.40 -16.38
C LYS A 333 8.24 27.32 -15.84
N CYS A 334 7.87 28.34 -16.61
CA CYS A 334 6.73 29.18 -16.30
C CYS A 334 5.44 28.35 -16.33
N ASP A 335 4.64 28.45 -15.29
CA ASP A 335 3.39 27.74 -15.11
C ASP A 335 2.34 28.73 -14.57
N CYS A 336 1.07 28.34 -14.49
CA CYS A 336 0.07 29.18 -13.86
C CYS A 336 0.44 29.44 -12.40
N ALA A 337 0.38 30.71 -12.01
CA ALA A 337 0.67 31.15 -10.66
C ALA A 337 -0.30 30.52 -9.66
N ASP A 338 0.10 30.48 -8.38
CA ASP A 338 -0.75 29.97 -7.32
C ASP A 338 -2.13 30.65 -7.33
N GLY A 339 -3.18 29.84 -7.30
CA GLY A 339 -4.56 30.30 -7.41
C GLY A 339 -5.07 30.46 -8.86
N PHE A 340 -4.27 30.09 -9.86
CA PHE A 340 -4.67 30.07 -11.27
C PHE A 340 -4.51 28.67 -11.87
N GLN A 341 -5.33 28.35 -12.86
CA GLN A 341 -5.27 27.11 -13.63
C GLN A 341 -5.25 27.43 -15.13
N PHE A 342 -4.63 26.56 -15.91
CA PHE A 342 -4.57 26.75 -17.35
C PHE A 342 -5.94 26.43 -17.97
N ASN A 343 -6.54 27.41 -18.64
CA ASN A 343 -7.75 27.19 -19.43
C ASN A 343 -7.37 26.91 -20.89
N PRO A 344 -7.55 25.67 -21.39
CA PRO A 344 -7.18 25.30 -22.75
C PRO A 344 -8.06 25.95 -23.83
N ASP A 345 -9.27 26.42 -23.49
CA ASP A 345 -10.17 27.05 -24.46
C ASP A 345 -9.75 28.47 -24.83
N ILE A 346 -9.07 29.17 -23.92
CA ILE A 346 -8.59 30.55 -24.11
C ILE A 346 -7.07 30.69 -24.09
N LEU A 347 -6.34 29.59 -23.84
CA LEU A 347 -4.88 29.53 -23.72
C LEU A 347 -4.28 30.53 -22.72
N SER A 348 -4.96 30.76 -21.60
CA SER A 348 -4.48 31.67 -20.56
C SER A 348 -4.77 31.07 -19.18
N CYS A 349 -4.00 31.52 -18.19
CA CYS A 349 -4.23 31.13 -16.81
C CYS A 349 -5.43 31.91 -16.29
N GLU A 350 -6.50 31.19 -15.98
CA GLU A 350 -7.68 31.76 -15.33
C GLU A 350 -7.63 31.50 -13.83
N LYS A 351 -8.31 32.34 -13.06
CA LYS A 351 -8.39 32.16 -11.61
C LYS A 351 -9.07 30.81 -11.34
N LYS A 352 -8.47 29.98 -10.49
CA LYS A 352 -9.11 28.76 -10.02
C LYS A 352 -10.45 29.14 -9.39
N PRO A 353 -11.53 28.41 -9.68
CA PRO A 353 -12.79 28.57 -8.96
C PRO A 353 -12.53 28.45 -7.45
N GLY A 354 -13.10 29.36 -6.67
CA GLY A 354 -12.90 29.46 -5.23
C GLY A 354 -13.52 28.28 -4.49
N GLY A 355 -12.83 27.84 -3.44
CA GLY A 355 -13.31 26.80 -2.54
C GLY A 355 -14.29 27.35 -1.51
N LEU A 356 -14.87 26.44 -0.72
CA LEU A 356 -15.83 26.79 0.32
C LEU A 356 -15.27 27.88 1.26
N GLY A 357 -15.95 29.03 1.33
CA GLY A 357 -15.60 30.17 2.15
C GLY A 357 -14.70 31.23 1.48
N ASP A 358 -14.23 31.01 0.25
CA ASP A 358 -13.45 31.99 -0.52
C ASP A 358 -14.31 33.16 -0.99
N GLU A 359 -13.70 34.33 -1.18
CA GLU A 359 -14.43 35.53 -1.63
C GLU A 359 -14.92 35.39 -3.08
N CYS A 360 -16.18 35.73 -3.31
CA CYS A 360 -16.83 35.64 -4.62
C CYS A 360 -17.66 36.89 -4.92
N SER A 361 -17.91 37.14 -6.21
CA SER A 361 -18.85 38.18 -6.67
C SER A 361 -19.93 37.62 -7.59
N THR A 362 -19.67 36.47 -8.19
CA THR A 362 -20.58 35.71 -9.06
C THR A 362 -20.36 34.21 -8.87
N ASP A 363 -21.31 33.38 -9.28
CA ASP A 363 -21.19 31.92 -9.17
C ASP A 363 -19.99 31.36 -9.95
N ALA A 364 -19.54 32.06 -10.99
CA ALA A 364 -18.35 31.69 -11.75
C ALA A 364 -17.04 31.81 -10.94
N ASP A 365 -17.07 32.51 -9.81
CA ASP A 365 -15.93 32.64 -8.90
C ASP A 365 -15.81 31.44 -7.94
N CYS A 366 -16.76 30.50 -7.95
CA CYS A 366 -16.82 29.35 -7.04
C CYS A 366 -16.74 28.02 -7.79
N ASP A 367 -16.17 27.00 -7.15
CA ASP A 367 -16.04 25.67 -7.74
C ASP A 367 -17.39 24.97 -7.86
N VAL A 368 -18.00 25.12 -9.04
CA VAL A 368 -19.29 24.52 -9.41
C VAL A 368 -19.23 23.00 -9.36
N GLU A 369 -18.09 22.37 -9.67
CA GLU A 369 -17.93 20.91 -9.61
C GLU A 369 -17.91 20.39 -8.17
N ALA A 370 -17.48 21.24 -7.22
CA ALA A 370 -17.57 21.00 -5.78
C ALA A 370 -18.94 21.37 -5.17
N ASN A 371 -19.96 21.64 -6.00
CA ASN A 371 -21.30 22.08 -5.59
C ASN A 371 -21.30 23.39 -4.80
N LEU A 372 -20.44 24.34 -5.18
CA LEU A 372 -20.37 25.68 -4.58
C LEU A 372 -21.01 26.75 -5.48
N GLU A 373 -21.74 27.67 -4.87
CA GLU A 373 -22.25 28.89 -5.52
C GLU A 373 -21.87 30.13 -4.71
N CYS A 374 -21.97 31.31 -5.32
CA CYS A 374 -21.62 32.53 -4.62
C CYS A 374 -22.77 33.00 -3.74
N ASN A 375 -22.58 32.94 -2.43
CA ASN A 375 -23.50 33.53 -1.48
C ASN A 375 -23.31 35.05 -1.48
N LEU A 376 -24.11 35.73 -2.29
CA LEU A 376 -24.07 37.19 -2.48
C LEU A 376 -24.37 38.00 -1.20
N ASP A 377 -24.93 37.38 -0.16
CA ASP A 377 -25.13 38.04 1.14
C ASP A 377 -23.86 38.00 2.02
N LEU A 378 -23.00 37.00 1.80
CA LEU A 378 -21.75 36.79 2.54
C LEU A 378 -20.50 37.17 1.74
N ASP A 379 -20.67 37.47 0.44
CA ASP A 379 -19.60 37.64 -0.55
C ASP A 379 -18.61 36.45 -0.53
N LYS A 380 -19.14 35.23 -0.30
CA LYS A 380 -18.35 34.01 -0.12
C LYS A 380 -18.95 32.82 -0.84
N CYS A 381 -18.10 31.93 -1.35
CA CYS A 381 -18.51 30.64 -1.89
C CYS A 381 -19.11 29.79 -0.77
N ASP A 382 -20.30 29.26 -1.00
CA ASP A 382 -21.08 28.47 -0.05
C ASP A 382 -21.72 27.28 -0.79
N CYS A 383 -22.20 26.28 -0.06
CA CYS A 383 -22.85 25.14 -0.67
C CYS A 383 -24.11 25.56 -1.43
N MET A 384 -24.28 25.01 -2.63
CA MET A 384 -25.49 25.17 -3.43
C MET A 384 -26.73 24.72 -2.66
N ALA A 385 -27.88 25.30 -2.99
CA ALA A 385 -29.16 24.88 -2.42
C ALA A 385 -29.40 23.35 -2.58
N GLY A 386 -29.61 22.67 -1.46
CA GLY A 386 -29.77 21.20 -1.39
C GLY A 386 -28.48 20.45 -1.02
N PHE A 387 -27.40 21.18 -0.72
CA PHE A 387 -26.15 20.64 -0.19
C PHE A 387 -25.83 21.28 1.16
N GLU A 388 -25.25 20.50 2.08
CA GLU A 388 -24.73 20.96 3.37
C GLU A 388 -23.23 20.70 3.50
N VAL A 389 -22.56 21.48 4.35
CA VAL A 389 -21.13 21.28 4.63
C VAL A 389 -20.96 20.07 5.54
N ASP A 390 -20.26 19.05 5.06
CA ASP A 390 -19.79 17.95 5.88
C ASP A 390 -18.77 18.49 6.91
N PRO A 391 -19.04 18.36 8.22
CA PRO A 391 -18.17 18.90 9.26
C PRO A 391 -16.81 18.18 9.39
N ASP A 392 -16.68 16.97 8.84
CA ASP A 392 -15.44 16.19 8.90
C ASP A 392 -14.56 16.43 7.67
N THR A 393 -15.17 16.63 6.49
CA THR A 393 -14.43 16.79 5.22
C THR A 393 -14.38 18.23 4.70
N PHE A 394 -15.22 19.12 5.22
CA PHE A 394 -15.41 20.50 4.73
C PHE A 394 -15.81 20.57 3.25
N GLN A 395 -16.55 19.56 2.77
CA GLN A 395 -17.09 19.49 1.40
C GLN A 395 -18.61 19.62 1.41
N CYS A 396 -19.19 20.09 0.31
CA CYS A 396 -20.64 20.16 0.14
C CYS A 396 -21.19 18.79 -0.27
N ILE A 397 -22.00 18.20 0.61
CA ILE A 397 -22.68 16.91 0.40
C ILE A 397 -24.18 17.12 0.27
N GLU A 398 -24.86 16.26 -0.49
CA GLU A 398 -26.31 16.36 -0.71
C GLU A 398 -27.07 16.14 0.63
N GLU A 399 -28.06 16.99 0.93
CA GLU A 399 -28.88 16.96 2.17
C GLU A 399 -29.65 15.65 2.42
#